data_AF-A0A969DKH2-F1
#
_entry.id   AF-A0A969DKH2-F1
#
_cell.length_a   1.000
_cell.length_b   1.000
_cell.length_c   1.000
_cell.angle_alpha   90.00
_cell.angle_beta   90.00
_cell.angle_gamma   90.00
#
_symmetry.space_group_name_H-M   'P 1'
#
loop_
_entity.id
_entity.type
_entity.pdbx_description
1 polymer ?
#
loop_
_entity_poly.entity_id
_entity_poly.type
_entity_poly.pdbx_seq_one_letter_code
_entity_poly.pdbx_strand_id
1 'polypeptide(L)'
;MEPTSNQAERALRPALIWRRLSFGSQSQAGSLFVPHMLSVNATPKAQERSVLAFLTESCWAARRGLPGPVLIPQAGSESALAKAPLALEPG
;
A
#
# COMPACT_ATOMS: atom_id res chain seq x y z
N MET A 1 -28.91 -1.54 -10.36
CA MET A 1 -27.76 -0.65 -10.16
C MET A 1 -26.64 -1.15 -11.06
N GLU A 2 -26.13 -0.31 -11.95
CA GLU A 2 -24.96 -0.66 -12.76
C GLU A 2 -23.75 -0.93 -11.85
N PRO A 3 -23.01 -2.04 -12.04
CA PRO A 3 -21.96 -2.48 -11.13
C PRO A 3 -20.74 -1.54 -11.08
N THR A 4 -20.56 -0.70 -12.10
CA THR A 4 -19.39 0.18 -12.27
C THR A 4 -19.37 1.35 -11.28
N SER A 5 -20.52 1.97 -11.00
CA SER A 5 -20.62 3.12 -10.08
C SER A 5 -20.27 2.73 -8.65
N ASN A 6 -20.75 1.55 -8.21
CA ASN A 6 -20.51 1.06 -6.86
C ASN A 6 -19.02 0.84 -6.57
N GLN A 7 -18.22 0.44 -7.56
CA GLN A 7 -16.78 0.24 -7.35
C GLN A 7 -16.03 1.57 -7.25
N ALA A 8 -16.34 2.53 -8.11
CA ALA A 8 -15.76 3.88 -8.06
C ALA A 8 -16.13 4.61 -6.75
N GLU A 9 -17.41 4.58 -6.37
CA GLU A 9 -17.89 5.17 -5.11
C GLU A 9 -17.24 4.52 -3.88
N ARG A 10 -17.09 3.19 -3.88
CA ARG A 10 -16.38 2.46 -2.82
C ARG A 10 -14.90 2.82 -2.76
N ALA A 11 -14.24 3.04 -3.89
CA ALA A 11 -12.84 3.44 -3.94
C ALA A 11 -12.61 4.85 -3.35
N LEU A 12 -13.59 5.76 -3.49
CA LEU A 12 -13.53 7.11 -2.95
C LEU A 12 -13.91 7.20 -1.46
N ARG A 13 -14.67 6.24 -0.95
CA ARG A 13 -15.17 6.23 0.43
C ARG A 13 -14.09 6.44 1.50
N PRO A 14 -12.90 5.80 1.42
CA PRO A 14 -11.83 6.03 2.40
C PRO A 14 -11.33 7.49 2.43
N ALA A 15 -11.22 8.13 1.25
CA ALA A 15 -10.77 9.52 1.15
C ALA A 15 -11.78 10.50 1.75
N LEU A 16 -13.08 10.27 1.51
CA LEU A 16 -14.15 11.10 2.05
C LEU A 16 -14.26 10.97 3.58
N ILE A 17 -14.13 9.76 4.12
CA ILE A 17 -14.09 9.52 5.56
C ILE A 17 -12.91 10.27 6.19
N TRP A 18 -11.72 10.16 5.59
CA TRP A 18 -10.53 10.87 6.08
C TRP A 18 -10.75 12.38 6.11
N ARG A 19 -11.22 12.98 5.00
CA ARG A 19 -11.50 14.42 4.94
C ARG A 19 -12.50 14.86 6.01
N ARG A 20 -13.52 14.05 6.28
CA ARG A 20 -14.55 14.36 7.28
C ARG A 20 -14.02 14.29 8.71
N LEU A 21 -13.07 13.40 9.00
CA LEU A 21 -12.60 13.14 10.37
C LEU A 21 -11.32 13.90 10.74
N SER A 22 -10.46 14.22 9.78
CA SER A 22 -9.09 14.64 10.07
C SER A 22 -8.83 16.14 9.93
N PHE A 23 -9.83 16.97 9.63
CA PHE A 23 -9.74 18.43 9.47
C PHE A 23 -8.68 18.98 8.47
N GLY A 24 -7.94 18.10 7.80
CA GLY A 24 -6.91 18.45 6.81
C GLY A 24 -5.50 18.52 7.39
N SER A 25 -4.57 19.08 6.61
CA SER A 25 -3.18 19.29 6.99
C SER A 25 -2.81 20.76 6.83
N GLN A 26 -2.00 21.30 7.75
CA GLN A 26 -1.43 22.64 7.69
C GLN A 26 0.01 22.64 7.13
N SER A 27 0.52 21.48 6.71
CA SER A 27 1.84 21.34 6.10
C SER A 27 1.75 20.66 4.74
N GLN A 28 2.71 20.98 3.86
CA GLN A 28 2.84 20.30 2.57
C GLN A 28 3.03 18.79 2.74
N ALA A 29 3.86 18.37 3.69
CA ALA A 29 4.12 16.97 4.00
C ALA A 29 2.83 16.22 4.40
N GLY A 30 2.03 16.80 5.30
CA GLY A 30 0.76 16.19 5.70
C GLY A 30 -0.31 16.22 4.59
N SER A 31 -0.25 17.19 3.67
CA SER A 31 -1.16 17.23 2.52
C SER A 31 -0.84 16.13 1.50
N LEU A 32 0.43 15.75 1.37
CA LEU A 32 0.87 14.62 0.53
C LEU A 32 0.67 13.26 1.23
N PHE A 33 0.68 13.24 2.56
CA PHE A 33 0.52 12.00 3.33
C PHE A 33 -0.80 11.29 3.03
N VAL A 34 -1.91 12.03 2.98
CA VAL A 34 -3.25 11.45 2.74
C VAL A 34 -3.34 10.72 1.39
N PRO A 35 -3.04 11.34 0.23
CA PRO A 35 -3.08 10.63 -1.05
C PRO A 35 -2.06 9.47 -1.12
N HIS A 36 -0.89 9.58 -0.48
CA HIS A 36 0.06 8.48 -0.39
C HIS A 36 -0.51 7.29 0.39
N MET A 37 -1.09 7.52 1.57
CA MET A 37 -1.68 6.46 2.38
C MET A 37 -2.90 5.80 1.73
N LEU A 38 -3.71 6.57 1.01
CA LEU A 38 -4.81 6.03 0.21
C LEU A 38 -4.28 5.08 -0.87
N SER A 39 -3.19 5.44 -1.55
CA SER A 39 -2.52 4.59 -2.54
C SER A 39 -1.92 3.33 -1.90
N VAL A 40 -1.20 3.48 -0.78
CA VAL A 40 -0.61 2.36 -0.04
C VAL A 40 -1.68 1.40 0.52
N ASN A 41 -2.89 1.87 0.78
CA ASN A 41 -3.98 1.00 1.19
C ASN A 41 -4.66 0.32 0.00
N ALA A 42 -4.89 1.06 -1.09
CA ALA A 42 -5.63 0.57 -2.25
C ALA A 42 -4.81 -0.42 -3.10
N THR A 43 -3.54 -0.10 -3.36
CA THR A 43 -2.72 -0.86 -4.31
C THR A 43 -2.37 -2.27 -3.84
N PRO A 44 -1.86 -2.50 -2.61
CA PRO A 44 -1.59 -3.85 -2.13
C PRO A 44 -2.86 -4.69 -2.04
N LYS A 45 -3.99 -4.10 -1.65
CA LYS A 45 -5.29 -4.79 -1.65
C LYS A 45 -5.70 -5.25 -3.05
N ALA A 46 -5.51 -4.41 -4.06
CA ALA A 46 -5.78 -4.77 -5.45
C ALA A 46 -4.82 -5.86 -5.99
N GLN A 47 -3.63 -5.98 -5.39
CA GLN A 47 -2.64 -7.02 -5.69
C GLN A 47 -2.78 -8.26 -4.80
N GLU A 48 -3.84 -8.36 -3.98
CA GLU A 48 -4.03 -9.46 -3.00
C GLU A 48 -2.88 -9.58 -1.98
N ARG A 49 -2.18 -8.48 -1.69
CA ARG A 49 -1.07 -8.38 -0.73
C ARG A 49 -1.52 -7.74 0.58
N SER A 50 -0.90 -8.14 1.69
CA SER A 50 -1.16 -7.56 3.01
C SER A 50 -0.61 -6.12 3.10
N VAL A 51 -1.51 -5.15 3.35
CA VAL A 51 -1.15 -3.75 3.60
C VAL A 51 -0.26 -3.60 4.83
N LEU A 52 -0.54 -4.35 5.90
CA LEU A 52 0.23 -4.29 7.13
C LEU A 52 1.67 -4.79 6.92
N ALA A 53 1.83 -5.88 6.17
CA ALA A 53 3.16 -6.40 5.86
C ALA A 53 3.97 -5.37 5.05
N PHE A 54 3.36 -4.76 4.03
CA PHE A 54 3.99 -3.72 3.22
C PHE A 54 4.43 -2.51 4.05
N LEU A 55 3.57 -2.00 4.94
CA LEU A 55 3.89 -0.89 5.82
C LEU A 55 5.01 -1.24 6.81
N THR A 56 4.97 -2.46 7.36
CA THR A 56 5.99 -2.96 8.30
C THR A 56 7.36 -2.98 7.64
N GLU A 57 7.45 -3.55 6.44
CA GLU A 57 8.69 -3.63 5.67
C GLU A 57 9.19 -2.25 5.26
N SER A 58 8.29 -1.36 4.83
CA SER A 58 8.61 0.03 4.48
C SER A 58 9.23 0.78 5.67
N CYS A 59 8.62 0.69 6.84
CA CYS A 59 9.14 1.32 8.06
C CYS A 59 10.47 0.72 8.50
N TRP A 60 10.62 -0.60 8.40
CA TRP A 60 11.86 -1.31 8.74
C TRP A 60 13.02 -0.89 7.82
N ALA A 61 12.78 -0.83 6.51
CA ALA A 61 13.76 -0.42 5.52
C ALA A 61 14.17 1.05 5.68
N ALA A 62 13.19 1.94 5.82
CA ALA A 62 13.44 3.37 6.02
C ALA A 62 14.31 3.66 7.26
N ARG A 63 14.03 2.97 8.37
CA ARG A 63 14.83 3.10 9.61
C ARG A 63 16.28 2.63 9.47
N ARG A 64 16.57 1.79 8.48
CA ARG A 64 17.90 1.22 8.22
C ARG A 64 18.61 1.87 7.04
N GLY A 65 17.99 2.87 6.40
CA GLY A 65 18.51 3.46 5.16
C GLY A 65 18.54 2.48 3.99
N LEU A 66 17.71 1.44 4.02
CA LEU A 66 17.60 0.43 2.96
C LEU A 66 16.46 0.79 1.99
N PRO A 67 16.53 0.32 0.73
CA PRO A 67 15.41 0.46 -0.20
C PRO A 67 14.17 -0.26 0.35
N GLY A 68 13.02 0.42 0.31
CA GLY A 68 11.74 -0.14 0.74
C GLY A 68 11.07 -1.01 -0.33
N PRO A 69 10.00 -1.74 0.03
CA PRO A 69 9.25 -2.56 -0.90
C PRO A 69 8.57 -1.71 -1.98
N VAL A 70 8.46 -2.26 -3.19
CA VAL A 70 7.85 -1.57 -4.31
C VAL A 70 6.32 -1.71 -4.26
N LEU A 71 5.62 -0.58 -4.40
CA LEU A 71 4.16 -0.53 -4.34
C LEU A 71 3.51 -1.02 -5.64
N ILE A 72 4.07 -0.69 -6.81
CA ILE A 72 3.57 -1.09 -8.13
C ILE A 72 4.67 -1.92 -8.81
N PRO A 73 4.39 -3.17 -9.24
CA PRO A 73 5.31 -3.93 -10.06
C PRO A 73 5.68 -3.09 -11.29
N GLN A 74 6.97 -2.76 -11.43
CA GLN A 74 7.43 -2.11 -12.65
C GLN A 74 7.17 -3.09 -13.80
N ALA A 75 6.51 -2.66 -14.87
CA ALA A 75 6.06 -3.52 -15.99
C ALA A 75 7.20 -4.21 -16.79
N GLY A 76 8.42 -4.23 -16.25
CA GLY A 76 9.58 -4.99 -16.74
C GLY A 76 10.24 -5.90 -15.70
N SER A 77 9.56 -6.19 -14.58
CA SER A 77 9.99 -7.19 -13.59
C SER A 77 9.07 -8.41 -13.63
N GLU A 78 8.98 -9.07 -14.79
CA GLU A 78 8.77 -10.52 -14.78
C GLU A 78 9.99 -11.14 -14.08
N SER A 79 9.77 -12.11 -13.18
CA SER A 79 10.79 -12.83 -12.40
C SER A 79 11.16 -12.28 -11.01
N ALA A 80 10.32 -12.59 -10.00
CA ALA A 80 10.78 -13.08 -8.70
C ALA A 80 9.64 -13.70 -7.88
N LEU A 81 8.83 -14.57 -8.50
CA LEU A 81 8.12 -15.64 -7.77
C LEU A 81 8.72 -16.99 -8.19
N ALA A 82 10.05 -17.04 -8.23
CA ALA A 82 10.74 -18.30 -8.02
C ALA A 82 10.55 -18.65 -6.54
N LYS A 83 9.73 -19.68 -6.31
CA LYS A 83 9.67 -20.52 -5.10
C LYS A 83 10.85 -20.29 -4.15
N ALA A 84 10.57 -19.81 -2.94
CA ALA A 84 11.42 -20.07 -1.79
C ALA A 84 10.70 -21.09 -0.89
N PRO A 85 11.04 -22.40 -0.96
CA PRO A 85 10.93 -23.26 0.19
C PRO A 85 12.25 -23.12 0.94
N LEU A 86 12.28 -22.34 2.02
CA LEU A 86 13.35 -22.50 3.00
C LEU A 86 12.75 -23.12 4.23
N ALA A 87 12.90 -24.44 4.26
CA ALA A 87 12.66 -25.29 5.40
C ALA A 87 13.38 -24.73 6.63
N LEU A 88 12.72 -24.89 7.77
CA LEU A 88 13.39 -24.89 9.07
C LEU A 88 14.51 -25.96 9.04
N GLU A 89 15.75 -25.51 9.20
CA GLU A 89 16.86 -26.30 9.77
C GLU A 89 16.64 -26.46 11.30
N PRO A 90 17.49 -27.20 12.05
CA PRO A 90 17.91 -28.60 11.89
C PRO A 90 17.62 -29.42 13.18
N GLY A 91 17.72 -30.74 13.07
CA GLY A 91 17.70 -31.69 14.20
C GLY A 91 18.12 -33.08 13.76
#